data_AF-A0A832UFJ0-F1
#
_entry.id   AF-A0A832UFJ0-F1
#
_cell.length_a   1.000
_cell.length_b   1.000
_cell.length_c   1.000
_cell.angle_alpha   90.00
_cell.angle_beta   90.00
_cell.angle_gamma   90.00
#
_symmetry.space_group_name_H-M   'P 1'
#
loop_
_entity.id
_entity.type
_entity.pdbx_description
1 polymer ?
#
loop_
_entity_poly.entity_id
_entity_poly.type
_entity_poly.pdbx_seq_one_letter_code
_entity_poly.pdbx_strand_id
1 'polypeptide(L)'
;MISFFAMVSRELVKDIEDLKGDIKKGAKTLPAIIGESKTFNLAFIFLLIAAFLLYIPFVTGLYSYIYLGIVTPVVIFVFYILYTILKHNENSGKIQRNIKKAMYLVLLIFLLSAIIFRIM
;
A
#
# COMPACT_ATOMS: atom_id res chain seq x y z
N MET A 1 -2.72 11.85 -2.46
CA MET A 1 -1.80 11.15 -3.37
C MET A 1 -1.37 9.79 -2.81
N ILE A 2 -0.77 9.69 -1.62
CA ILE A 2 -0.38 8.39 -1.00
C ILE A 2 -1.54 7.37 -1.00
N SER A 3 -2.72 7.81 -0.58
CA SER A 3 -3.94 6.99 -0.54
C SER A 3 -4.34 6.43 -1.90
N PHE A 4 -4.17 7.20 -2.98
CA PHE A 4 -4.48 6.76 -4.35
C PHE A 4 -3.58 5.58 -4.76
N PHE A 5 -2.26 5.75 -4.66
CA PHE A 5 -1.31 4.70 -5.04
C PHE A 5 -1.47 3.43 -4.19
N ALA A 6 -1.64 3.57 -2.87
CA ALA A 6 -1.88 2.43 -1.98
C ALA A 6 -3.22 1.72 -2.28
N MET A 7 -4.27 2.48 -2.61
CA MET A 7 -5.57 1.93 -2.96
C MET A 7 -5.54 1.18 -4.29
N VAL A 8 -4.86 1.73 -5.30
CA VAL A 8 -4.66 1.05 -6.59
C VAL A 8 -3.90 -0.26 -6.38
N SER A 9 -2.79 -0.25 -5.63
CA SER A 9 -2.07 -1.48 -5.30
C SER A 9 -2.95 -2.51 -4.61
N ARG A 10 -3.76 -2.09 -3.62
CA ARG A 10 -4.69 -2.96 -2.91
C ARG A 10 -5.74 -3.58 -3.83
N GLU A 11 -6.31 -2.79 -4.75
CA GLU A 11 -7.32 -3.29 -5.69
C GLU A 11 -6.71 -4.29 -6.67
N LEU A 12 -5.49 -4.03 -7.16
CA LEU A 12 -4.77 -4.98 -8.02
C LEU A 12 -4.54 -6.32 -7.32
N VAL A 13 -4.12 -6.31 -6.05
CA VAL A 13 -3.94 -7.57 -5.28
C VAL A 13 -5.28 -8.25 -5.01
N LYS A 14 -6.36 -7.48 -4.78
CA LYS A 14 -7.72 -7.99 -4.62
C LYS A 14 -8.20 -8.70 -5.90
N ASP A 15 -8.02 -8.09 -7.06
CA ASP A 15 -8.45 -8.68 -8.33
C ASP A 15 -7.71 -10.01 -8.61
N ILE A 16 -6.47 -10.17 -8.13
CA ILE A 16 -5.74 -11.45 -8.20
C ILE A 16 -6.36 -12.49 -7.27
N GLU A 17 -6.74 -12.10 -6.04
CA GLU A 17 -7.42 -12.97 -5.08
C GLU A 17 -8.75 -13.49 -5.65
N ASP A 18 -9.52 -12.60 -6.29
CA ASP A 18 -10.85 -12.89 -6.82
C ASP A 18 -10.83 -13.55 -8.23
N LEU A 19 -9.65 -13.67 -8.86
CA LEU A 19 -9.49 -14.08 -10.26
C LEU A 19 -10.25 -15.38 -10.62
N LYS A 20 -10.15 -16.42 -9.78
CA LYS A 20 -10.83 -17.71 -10.04
C LYS A 20 -12.35 -17.58 -10.03
N GLY A 21 -12.89 -16.70 -9.19
CA GLY A 21 -14.32 -16.41 -9.12
C GLY A 21 -14.78 -15.55 -10.30
N ASP A 22 -13.96 -14.56 -10.66
CA ASP A 22 -14.24 -13.63 -11.75
C ASP A 22 -14.25 -14.30 -13.12
N ILE A 23 -13.31 -15.22 -13.38
CA ILE A 23 -13.29 -16.02 -14.61
C ILE A 23 -14.57 -16.86 -14.74
N LYS A 24 -15.03 -17.49 -13.65
CA LYS A 24 -16.28 -18.27 -13.67
C LYS A 24 -17.52 -17.43 -13.96
N LYS A 25 -17.48 -16.14 -13.61
CA LYS A 25 -18.56 -15.17 -13.87
C LYS A 25 -18.42 -14.45 -15.21
N GLY A 26 -17.37 -14.75 -15.98
CA GLY A 26 -17.09 -14.09 -17.26
C GLY A 26 -16.60 -12.64 -17.13
N ALA A 27 -16.14 -12.23 -15.95
CA ALA A 27 -15.61 -10.88 -15.72
C ALA A 27 -14.22 -10.73 -16.35
N LYS A 28 -13.96 -9.57 -16.98
CA LYS A 28 -12.67 -9.22 -17.57
C LYS A 28 -11.88 -8.32 -16.62
N THR A 29 -11.28 -8.90 -15.58
CA THR A 29 -10.39 -8.19 -14.67
C THR A 29 -8.98 -8.05 -15.24
N LEU A 30 -8.20 -7.11 -14.73
CA LEU A 30 -6.82 -6.92 -15.18
C LEU A 30 -5.97 -8.21 -15.09
N PRO A 31 -5.96 -8.96 -13.97
CA PRO A 31 -5.21 -10.22 -13.91
C PRO A 31 -5.71 -11.29 -14.89
N ALA A 32 -6.98 -11.26 -15.31
CA ALA A 32 -7.48 -12.15 -16.36
C ALA A 32 -6.93 -11.81 -17.76
N ILE A 33 -6.59 -10.54 -18.00
CA ILE A 33 -6.11 -10.04 -19.30
C ILE A 33 -4.57 -10.15 -19.40
N ILE A 34 -3.86 -9.69 -18.38
CA ILE A 34 -2.39 -9.57 -18.40
C ILE A 34 -1.67 -10.64 -17.57
N GLY A 35 -2.42 -11.46 -16.82
CA GLY A 35 -1.89 -12.48 -15.92
C GLY A 35 -1.61 -11.98 -14.50
N GLU A 36 -1.56 -12.92 -13.56
CA GLU A 36 -1.34 -12.65 -12.13
C GLU A 36 0.02 -11.97 -11.88
N SER A 37 1.11 -12.50 -12.43
CA SER A 37 2.47 -11.98 -12.17
C SER A 37 2.67 -10.54 -12.63
N LYS A 38 2.11 -10.16 -13.80
CA LYS A 38 2.19 -8.77 -14.28
C LYS A 38 1.35 -7.85 -13.39
N THR A 39 0.22 -8.33 -12.90
CA THR A 39 -0.65 -7.58 -11.98
C THR A 39 0.03 -7.39 -10.62
N PHE A 40 0.72 -8.40 -10.10
CA PHE A 40 1.54 -8.27 -8.89
C PHE A 40 2.69 -7.27 -9.07
N ASN A 41 3.39 -7.29 -10.20
CA ASN A 41 4.44 -6.31 -10.49
C ASN A 41 3.88 -4.88 -10.53
N LEU A 42 2.69 -4.70 -11.11
CA LEU A 42 2.02 -3.40 -11.12
C LEU A 42 1.65 -2.96 -9.69
N ALA A 43 1.07 -3.87 -8.90
CA ALA A 43 0.74 -3.60 -7.50
C ALA A 43 1.97 -3.23 -6.67
N PHE A 44 3.11 -3.89 -6.91
CA PHE A 44 4.40 -3.58 -6.30
C PHE A 44 4.84 -2.15 -6.62
N ILE A 45 4.82 -1.75 -7.90
CA ILE A 45 5.23 -0.40 -8.32
C ILE A 45 4.35 0.66 -7.65
N PHE A 46 3.02 0.48 -7.65
CA PHE A 46 2.11 1.41 -6.99
C PHE A 46 2.36 1.51 -5.48
N LEU A 47 2.56 0.39 -4.78
CA LEU A 47 2.83 0.40 -3.35
C LEU A 47 4.21 0.99 -3.02
N LEU A 48 5.21 0.76 -3.86
CA LEU A 48 6.55 1.33 -3.72
C LEU A 48 6.51 2.86 -3.84
N ILE A 49 5.77 3.38 -4.83
CA ILE A 49 5.54 4.83 -4.95
C ILE A 49 4.86 5.37 -3.69
N ALA A 50 3.81 4.69 -3.19
CA ALA A 50 3.14 5.10 -1.96
C ALA A 50 4.10 5.13 -0.75
N ALA A 51 5.02 4.17 -0.65
CA ALA A 51 6.02 4.11 0.42
C ALA A 51 6.98 5.32 0.38
N PHE A 52 7.48 5.70 -0.79
CA PHE A 52 8.34 6.88 -0.92
C PHE A 52 7.60 8.20 -0.68
N LEU A 53 6.33 8.29 -1.12
CA LEU A 53 5.50 9.47 -0.87
C LEU A 53 5.29 9.75 0.63
N LEU A 54 5.44 8.76 1.52
CA LEU A 54 5.36 8.97 2.98
C LEU A 54 6.50 9.83 3.54
N TYR A 55 7.64 9.94 2.86
CA TYR A 55 8.74 10.78 3.33
C TYR A 55 8.67 12.23 2.81
N ILE A 56 7.86 12.51 1.79
CA ILE A 56 7.73 13.85 1.23
C ILE A 56 7.40 14.91 2.28
N PRO A 57 6.42 14.71 3.18
CA PRO A 57 6.06 15.73 4.17
C PRO A 57 7.21 16.12 5.10
N PHE A 58 8.14 15.21 5.37
CA PHE A 58 9.35 15.51 6.13
C PHE A 58 10.37 16.29 5.29
N VAL A 59 10.63 15.83 4.05
CA VAL A 59 11.61 16.47 3.14
C VAL A 59 11.20 17.90 2.76
N THR A 60 9.90 18.17 2.64
CA THR A 60 9.38 19.52 2.37
C THR A 60 9.29 20.41 3.62
N GLY A 61 9.68 19.91 4.79
CA GLY A 61 9.60 20.65 6.06
C GLY A 61 8.18 20.84 6.60
N LEU A 62 7.20 20.05 6.12
CA LEU A 62 5.80 20.16 6.52
C LEU A 62 5.54 19.54 7.90
N TYR A 63 6.33 18.54 8.28
CA TYR A 63 6.32 17.91 9.60
C TYR A 63 7.74 17.79 10.18
N SER A 64 7.84 17.70 11.51
CA SER A 64 9.10 17.63 12.24
C SER A 64 9.69 16.21 12.30
N TYR A 65 10.88 16.07 12.91
CA TYR A 65 11.52 14.77 13.15
C TYR A 65 10.66 13.78 13.94
N ILE A 66 9.69 14.26 14.73
CA ILE A 66 8.74 13.40 15.45
C ILE A 66 7.91 12.58 14.45
N TYR A 67 7.44 13.19 13.36
CA TYR A 67 6.73 12.48 12.29
C TYR A 67 7.59 11.38 11.68
N LEU A 68 8.88 11.68 11.44
CA LEU A 68 9.82 10.71 10.86
C LEU A 68 9.97 9.47 11.76
N GLY A 69 10.09 9.68 13.08
CA GLY A 69 10.18 8.58 14.05
C GLY A 69 8.93 7.69 14.06
N ILE A 70 7.74 8.29 13.90
CA ILE A 70 6.46 7.56 13.92
C ILE A 70 6.17 6.86 12.58
N VAL A 71 6.50 7.49 11.45
CA VAL A 71 6.19 6.95 10.12
C VAL A 71 7.14 5.81 9.71
N THR A 72 8.38 5.83 10.20
CA THR A 72 9.42 4.86 9.80
C THR A 72 9.04 3.39 10.10
N PRO A 73 8.51 3.02 11.28
CA PRO A 73 8.03 1.66 11.54
C PRO A 73 6.94 1.20 10.55
N VAL A 74 6.05 2.11 10.14
CA VAL A 74 5.01 1.79 9.15
C VAL A 74 5.62 1.59 7.77
N VAL A 75 6.60 2.39 7.39
CA VAL A 75 7.33 2.18 6.13
C VAL A 75 8.05 0.83 6.13
N ILE A 76 8.72 0.44 7.22
CA ILE A 76 9.34 -0.89 7.34
C ILE A 76 8.29 -2.00 7.13
N PHE A 77 7.10 -1.84 7.72
CA PHE A 77 6.00 -2.78 7.50
C PHE A 77 5.52 -2.80 6.03
N VAL A 78 5.48 -1.65 5.35
CA VAL A 78 5.18 -1.59 3.91
C VAL A 78 6.26 -2.29 3.07
N PHE A 79 7.54 -2.16 3.41
CA PHE A 79 8.62 -2.90 2.75
C PHE A 79 8.52 -4.41 2.95
N TYR A 80 8.09 -4.85 4.13
CA TYR A 80 7.75 -6.27 4.34
C TYR A 80 6.64 -6.75 3.39
N ILE A 81 5.58 -5.95 3.18
CA ILE A 81 4.52 -6.27 2.22
C ILE A 81 5.04 -6.28 0.78
N LEU A 82 5.91 -5.33 0.41
CA LEU A 82 6.54 -5.31 -0.92
C LEU A 82 7.38 -6.57 -1.16
N TYR A 83 8.11 -7.04 -0.15
CA TYR A 83 8.85 -8.29 -0.22
C TYR A 83 7.94 -9.51 -0.41
N THR A 84 6.78 -9.57 0.26
CA THR A 84 5.84 -10.69 0.08
C THR A 84 5.18 -10.71 -1.29
N ILE A 85 4.88 -9.52 -1.85
CA ILE A 85 4.41 -9.37 -3.24
C ILE A 85 5.47 -9.90 -4.21
N LEU A 86 6.73 -9.46 -4.08
CA LEU A 86 7.81 -9.86 -4.98
C LEU A 86 8.03 -11.38 -4.98
N LYS A 87 8.00 -11.98 -3.78
CA LYS A 87 8.27 -13.41 -3.60
C LYS A 87 7.10 -14.31 -4.03
N HIS A 88 5.92 -13.74 -4.33
CA HIS A 88 4.68 -14.48 -4.66
C HIS A 88 4.38 -15.63 -3.66
N ASN A 89 4.83 -15.49 -2.41
CA ASN A 89 4.90 -16.59 -1.44
C ASN A 89 3.75 -16.55 -0.43
N GLU A 90 3.02 -15.45 -0.39
CA GLU A 90 1.91 -15.22 0.53
C GLU A 90 0.59 -15.22 -0.23
N ASN A 91 -0.48 -15.61 0.46
CA ASN A 91 -1.83 -15.56 -0.08
C ASN A 91 -2.23 -14.10 -0.37
N SER A 92 -2.74 -13.83 -1.58
CA SER A 92 -3.18 -12.49 -2.03
C SER A 92 -4.11 -11.80 -1.01
N GLY A 93 -4.99 -12.54 -0.35
CA GLY A 93 -5.86 -11.98 0.70
C GLY A 93 -5.13 -11.52 1.95
N LYS A 94 -4.03 -12.20 2.34
CA LYS A 94 -3.16 -11.72 3.43
C LYS A 94 -2.43 -10.44 3.03
N ILE A 95 -1.89 -10.39 1.81
CA ILE A 95 -1.21 -9.21 1.27
C ILE A 95 -2.17 -8.02 1.24
N GLN A 96 -3.36 -8.20 0.64
CA GLN A 96 -4.40 -7.19 0.56
C GLN A 96 -4.81 -6.66 1.96
N ARG A 97 -5.00 -7.55 2.93
CA ARG A 97 -5.32 -7.18 4.32
C ARG A 97 -4.19 -6.41 4.99
N ASN A 98 -2.93 -6.76 4.74
CA ASN A 98 -1.78 -6.04 5.28
C ASN A 98 -1.64 -4.65 4.65
N ILE A 99 -1.88 -4.49 3.35
CA ILE A 99 -1.95 -3.16 2.70
C ILE A 99 -3.03 -2.32 3.39
N LYS A 100 -4.23 -2.88 3.61
CA LYS A 100 -5.32 -2.17 4.30
C LYS A 100 -4.93 -1.75 5.73
N LYS A 101 -4.25 -2.62 6.49
CA LYS A 101 -3.72 -2.27 7.82
C LYS A 101 -2.70 -1.12 7.75
N ALA A 102 -1.76 -1.18 6.81
CA ALA A 102 -0.79 -0.11 6.61
C ALA A 102 -1.48 1.22 6.28
N MET A 103 -2.51 1.21 5.43
CA MET A 103 -3.30 2.41 5.11
C MET A 103 -3.96 3.02 6.36
N TYR A 104 -4.53 2.21 7.25
CA TYR A 104 -5.11 2.71 8.50
C TYR A 104 -4.05 3.28 9.45
N LEU A 105 -2.89 2.63 9.56
CA LEU A 105 -1.78 3.14 10.36
C LEU A 105 -1.29 4.50 9.82
N VAL A 106 -1.10 4.61 8.51
CA VAL A 106 -0.71 5.88 7.86
C VAL A 106 -1.74 6.97 8.17
N LEU A 107 -3.04 6.69 8.04
CA LEU A 107 -4.10 7.64 8.38
C LEU A 107 -4.00 8.12 9.84
N LEU A 108 -3.82 7.19 10.77
CA LEU A 108 -3.67 7.49 12.20
C LEU A 108 -2.45 8.38 12.47
N ILE A 109 -1.33 8.11 11.80
CA ILE A 109 -0.10 8.91 11.91
C ILE A 109 -0.34 10.33 11.40
N PHE A 110 -0.99 10.50 10.25
CA PHE A 110 -1.31 11.83 9.74
C PHE A 110 -2.25 12.60 10.69
N LEU A 111 -3.24 11.93 11.29
CA LEU A 111 -4.13 12.54 12.28
C LEU A 111 -3.37 12.98 13.54
N LEU A 112 -2.54 12.10 14.11
CA LEU A 112 -1.73 12.42 15.29
C LEU A 112 -0.74 13.56 15.00
N SER A 113 -0.10 13.52 13.84
CA SER A 113 0.89 14.53 13.44
C SER A 113 0.23 15.89 13.20
N ALA A 114 -0.99 15.93 12.65
CA ALA A 114 -1.76 17.15 12.49
C ALA A 114 -2.19 17.75 13.85
N ILE A 115 -2.53 16.92 14.83
CA ILE A 115 -2.86 17.37 16.19
C ILE A 115 -1.62 17.94 16.87
N ILE A 116 -0.48 17.23 16.82
CA ILE A 116 0.79 17.67 17.42
C ILE A 116 1.24 18.99 16.78
N PHE A 117 1.19 19.10 15.46
CA PHE A 117 1.57 20.31 14.72
C PHE A 117 0.69 21.52 15.09
N ARG A 118 -0.56 21.32 15.49
CA ARG A 118 -1.44 22.42 15.91
C ARG A 118 -1.17 22.89 17.35
N ILE A 119 -0.69 21.99 18.20
CA ILE A 119 -0.45 22.26 19.64
C ILE A 119 0.92 22.90 19.86
N MET A 120 1.89 22.60 19.00
CA MET A 120 3.27 23.10 19.04
C MET A 120 3.42 24.39 18.24
#